data_AF-A0A6B0SF81-F1
#
_entry.id   AF-A0A6B0SF81-F1
#
_cell.length_a   1.000
_cell.length_b   1.000
_cell.length_c   1.000
_cell.angle_alpha   90.00
_cell.angle_beta   90.00
_cell.angle_gamma   90.00
#
_symmetry.space_group_name_H-M   'P 1'
#
loop_
_entity.id
_entity.type
_entity.pdbx_description
1 polymer ?
#
loop_
_entity_poly.entity_id
_entity_poly.type
_entity_poly.pdbx_seq_one_letter_code
_entity_poly.pdbx_strand_id
1 'polypeptide(L)' 'MTLLPLTFTINGIDYPVPTQAYIQKSWQDCCYSRFQVNTDLMDELETWVLGNVFLRLNFSVFDQENDRIGLAPAV' A
#
# COMPACT_ATOMS: atom_id res chain seq x y z
N MET A 1 -0.25 -3.63 22.88
CA MET A 1 -0.21 -4.43 21.62
C MET A 1 0.72 -3.71 20.65
N THR A 2 1.73 -4.39 20.13
CA THR A 2 2.58 -3.91 19.04
C THR A 2 2.05 -4.50 17.73
N LEU A 3 1.64 -3.67 16.78
CA LEU A 3 1.32 -4.15 15.43
C LEU A 3 2.60 -4.50 14.68
N LEU A 4 2.51 -5.47 13.77
CA LEU A 4 3.63 -5.92 12.96
C LEU A 4 3.73 -5.12 11.66
N PRO A 5 4.94 -4.87 11.13
CA PRO A 5 5.08 -4.42 9.75
C PRO A 5 4.53 -5.50 8.80
N LEU A 6 4.12 -5.07 7.61
CA LEU A 6 3.76 -5.98 6.52
C LEU A 6 4.68 -5.71 5.33
N THR A 7 4.72 -6.65 4.39
CA THR A 7 5.55 -6.52 3.19
C THR A 7 4.70 -6.85 1.98
N PHE A 8 4.74 -5.98 0.97
CA PHE A 8 4.28 -6.34 -0.36
C PHE A 8 5.45 -6.89 -1.16
N THR A 9 5.34 -8.12 -1.67
CA THR A 9 6.33 -8.68 -2.59
C THR A 9 5.82 -8.52 -4.01
N ILE A 10 6.48 -7.66 -4.79
CA ILE A 10 6.10 -7.35 -6.18
C ILE A 10 7.25 -7.80 -7.08
N ASN A 11 6.97 -8.76 -7.97
CA ASN A 11 7.97 -9.36 -8.87
C ASN A 11 9.23 -9.86 -8.13
N GLY A 12 9.05 -10.47 -6.95
CA GLY A 12 10.14 -10.99 -6.11
C GLY A 12 10.92 -9.94 -5.32
N ILE A 13 10.53 -8.66 -5.38
CA ILE A 13 11.15 -7.58 -4.61
C ILE A 13 10.24 -7.22 -3.44
N ASP A 14 10.83 -7.11 -2.25
CA ASP A 14 10.12 -6.78 -1.03
C ASP A 14 10.02 -5.27 -0.80
N TYR A 15 8.79 -4.80 -0.59
CA TYR A 15 8.45 -3.43 -0.25
C TYR A 15 7.83 -3.41 1.16
N PRO A 16 8.66 -3.21 2.21
CA PRO A 16 8.17 -3.19 3.58
C PRO A 16 7.32 -1.94 3.84
N VAL A 17 6.20 -2.15 4.53
CA VAL A 17 5.27 -1.11 4.96
C VAL A 17 5.26 -1.09 6.49
N PRO A 18 5.91 -0.10 7.13
CA PRO A 18 5.93 0.00 8.58
C PRO A 18 4.52 0.27 9.12
N THR A 19 4.26 -0.18 10.35
CA THR A 19 2.97 0.00 11.02
C THR A 19 2.46 1.44 11.00
N GLN A 20 3.35 2.40 11.18
CA GLN A 20 3.05 3.83 11.20
C GLN A 20 2.55 4.36 9.85
N ALA A 21 2.83 3.65 8.74
CA ALA A 21 2.41 4.07 7.41
C ALA A 21 0.95 3.68 7.10
N TYR A 22 0.46 2.56 7.64
CA TYR A 22 -0.90 2.09 7.39
C TYR A 22 -1.85 2.30 8.57
N ILE A 23 -1.37 2.68 9.75
CA ILE A 23 -2.20 3.14 10.87
C ILE A 23 -2.32 4.65 10.85
N GLN A 24 -3.54 5.15 10.79
CA GLN A 24 -3.83 6.57 10.90
C GLN A 24 -4.46 6.91 12.24
N LYS A 25 -3.95 7.97 12.87
CA LYS A 25 -4.55 8.57 14.06
C LYS A 25 -5.63 9.58 13.66
N SER A 26 -6.81 9.44 14.25
CA SER A 26 -7.92 10.38 14.17
C SER A 26 -7.75 11.54 15.16
N TRP A 27 -8.48 12.62 14.93
CA TRP A 27 -8.59 13.77 15.83
C TRP A 27 -9.17 13.41 17.21
N GLN A 28 -9.90 12.30 17.30
CA GLN A 28 -10.56 11.82 18.54
C GLN A 28 -9.71 10.78 19.30
N ASP A 29 -8.39 10.77 19.09
CA ASP A 29 -7.44 9.79 19.66
C ASP A 29 -7.70 8.31 19.27
N CYS A 30 -8.63 8.03 18.35
CA CYS A 30 -8.81 6.70 17.77
C CYS A 30 -7.78 6.41 16.66
N CYS A 31 -7.30 5.18 16.58
CA CYS A 31 -6.46 4.71 15.48
C CYS A 31 -7.25 3.77 14.57
N TYR A 32 -7.06 3.88 13.26
CA TYR A 32 -7.67 2.97 12.29
C TYR A 32 -6.67 2.54 11.23
N SER A 33 -6.90 1.34 10.70
CA SER A 33 -6.16 0.81 9.57
C SER A 33 -6.61 1.49 8.28
N ARG A 34 -5.64 1.76 7.39
CA ARG A 34 -5.90 2.21 6.03
C ARG A 34 -6.24 1.07 5.06
N PHE A 35 -6.16 -0.18 5.51
CA PHE A 35 -6.70 -1.31 4.76
C PHE A 35 -8.22 -1.27 4.75
N GLN A 36 -8.80 -1.43 3.57
CA GLN A 36 -10.24 -1.41 3.35
C GLN A 36 -10.59 -2.60 2.46
N VAL A 37 -11.71 -3.25 2.79
CA VAL A 37 -12.30 -4.27 1.92
C VAL A 37 -13.11 -3.53 0.86
N ASN A 38 -12.79 -3.76 -0.41
CA ASN A 38 -13.61 -3.24 -1.50
C ASN A 38 -14.73 -4.25 -1.81
N THR A 39 -15.95 -3.95 -1.34
CA THR A 39 -17.13 -4.79 -1.55
C THR A 39 -17.72 -4.67 -2.96
N ASP A 40 -17.27 -3.70 -3.75
CA ASP A 40 -17.83 -3.46 -5.09
C ASP A 40 -17.15 -4.32 -6.17
N LEU A 41 -16.05 -5.01 -5.81
CA LEU A 41 -15.25 -5.86 -6.70
C LEU A 41 -15.45 -7.36 -6.41
N MET A 42 -16.61 -7.78 -5.88
CA MET A 42 -16.81 -9.17 -5.38
C MET A 42 -16.56 -10.27 -6.43
N ASP A 43 -16.58 -9.96 -7.73
CA ASP A 43 -16.37 -10.92 -8.83
C ASP A 43 -15.00 -10.79 -9.53
N GLU A 44 -14.18 -9.81 -9.17
CA GLU A 44 -12.83 -9.67 -9.70
C GLU A 44 -11.87 -10.49 -8.80
N LEU A 45 -10.90 -11.18 -9.40
CA LEU A 45 -9.77 -11.83 -8.70
C LEU A 45 -9.28 -10.99 -7.52
N GLU A 46 -8.75 -11.61 -6.46
CA GLU A 46 -8.21 -10.95 -5.26
C GLU A 46 -7.24 -9.81 -5.62
N THR A 47 -7.80 -8.62 -5.88
CA THR A 47 -7.09 -7.49 -6.51
C THR A 47 -6.82 -6.45 -5.43
N TRP A 48 -5.56 -6.12 -5.27
CA TRP A 48 -5.10 -5.14 -4.30
C TRP A 48 -4.95 -3.77 -4.95
N VAL A 49 -5.59 -2.76 -4.38
CA VAL A 49 -5.37 -1.36 -4.76
C VAL A 49 -4.29 -0.76 -3.87
N LEU A 50 -3.09 -0.58 -4.44
CA LEU A 50 -1.95 0.01 -3.74
C LEU A 50 -2.03 1.55 -3.76
N GLY A 51 -2.80 2.12 -2.84
CA GLY A 51 -3.04 3.57 -2.74
C GLY A 51 -1.97 4.36 -1.98
N ASN A 52 -2.37 5.48 -1.39
CA ASN A 52 -1.49 6.45 -0.70
C ASN A 52 -0.54 5.85 0.33
N VAL A 53 -0.91 4.76 1.00
CA VAL A 53 0.00 4.07 1.95
C VAL A 53 1.25 3.58 1.23
N PHE A 54 1.09 2.97 0.07
CA PHE A 54 2.19 2.44 -0.73
C PHE A 54 2.92 3.55 -1.50
N LEU A 55 2.17 4.44 -2.15
CA LEU A 55 2.71 5.51 -3.01
C LEU A 55 3.48 6.61 -2.25
N ARG A 56 3.31 6.70 -0.92
CA ARG A 56 4.12 7.61 -0.08
C ARG A 56 5.47 7.01 0.33
N LEU A 57 5.55 5.69 0.40
CA LEU A 57 6.77 4.97 0.75
C LEU A 57 7.62 4.66 -0.48
N ASN A 58 6.99 4.62 -1.66
CA ASN A 58 7.63 4.24 -2.91
C ASN A 58 7.35 5.30 -3.97
N PHE A 59 8.41 5.79 -4.60
CA PHE A 59 8.34 6.52 -5.84
C PHE A 59 7.89 5.58 -6.96
N SER A 60 6.85 5.98 -7.69
CA SER A 60 6.24 5.20 -8.75
C SER A 60 6.29 5.95 -10.07
N VAL A 61 6.83 5.31 -11.11
CA VAL A 61 6.82 5.80 -12.50
C VAL A 61 5.84 4.97 -13.30
N PHE A 62 4.90 5.63 -13.96
CA PHE A 62 3.96 5.00 -14.89
C PHE A 62 4.48 5.22 -16.31
N ASP A 63 5.10 4.20 -16.89
CA ASP A 63 5.70 4.22 -18.21
C ASP A 63 4.68 3.70 -19.22
N GLN A 64 3.85 4.62 -19.74
CA GLN A 64 2.77 4.30 -20.67
C GLN A 64 3.29 3.77 -22.02
N GLU A 65 4.47 4.22 -22.46
CA GLU A 65 5.07 3.79 -23.73
C GLU A 65 5.43 2.30 -23.69
N ASN A 66 5.89 1.80 -22.54
CA ASN A 66 6.33 0.42 -22.34
C ASN A 66 5.34 -0.44 -21.53
N ASP A 67 4.15 0.07 -21.24
CA ASP A 67 3.09 -0.59 -20.45
C ASP A 67 3.60 -1.21 -19.13
N ARG A 68 4.36 -0.42 -18.36
CA ARG A 68 4.98 -0.90 -17.12
C ARG A 68 5.02 0.15 -16.02
N ILE A 69 5.25 -0.32 -14.80
CA ILE A 69 5.45 0.51 -13.62
C ILE A 69 6.87 0.31 -13.08
N GLY A 70 7.58 1.41 -12.86
CA GLY A 70 8.84 1.43 -12.13
C GLY A 70 8.60 1.82 -10.68
N LEU A 71 9.23 1.11 -9.73
CA LEU A 71 9.11 1.36 -8.29
C LEU A 71 10.49 1.53 -7.67
N ALA A 72 10.62 2.50 -6.77
CA ALA A 72 11.81 2.70 -5.96
C ALA A 72 11.42 3.26 -4.58
N PRO A 73 12.20 3.08 -3.51
CA PRO A 73 11.95 3.73 -2.23
C PRO A 73 11.89 5.26 -2.39
N ALA A 74 10.93 5.91 -1.72
CA ALA A 74 10.86 7.37 -1.64
C ALA A 74 11.91 7.92 -0.63
N VAL A 75 12.34 9.17 -0.83
CA VAL A 75 13.33 9.88 0.00
C VAL A 75 12.69 10.86 0.99
#